data_AF-A0A6I9X9J3-F1
#
_entry.id   AF-A0A6I9X9J3-F1
#
_cell.length_a   1.000
_cell.length_b   1.000
_cell.length_c   1.000
_cell.angle_alpha   90.00
_cell.angle_beta   90.00
_cell.angle_gamma   90.00
#
_symmetry.space_group_name_H-M   'P 1'
#
loop_
_entity.id
_entity.type
_entity.pdbx_description
1 polymer ?
#
loop_
_entity_poly.entity_id
_entity_poly.type
_entity_poly.pdbx_seq_one_letter_code
_entity_poly.pdbx_strand_id
1 'polypeptide(L)'
;MPLDDLDREDDARLLKFLFTLIRAGMTDEAQRLCKRCGQAWRAATLEGWKLYHDPNMSGGQELEPVEGNPYRCIWKISCWRLAEKEQFDKYERAIYAALSGNLKQLLPVCDTWEDAVWAYFRVMVDTLVEQEIRSSVMNTEEKEELPREYLETNWTLEKVFEELQATDKKRVLEENQEHYHMIQKFVILGDVDGLMGEFYKWLSKGRNTLPGHLLRFMTHLILFFRTLGLQTKEEVSIDVLKAYIQWLIRGKHTDLIAFYISHLPQDVAVAQYAAFLEDVIDTEQRHHCLELAKEAGLDIATITKTVVENICKKDTSEFFHHDLAIETGTTEDDRLKIDVIDWLIFDPAQRAEALKQSNAIMRKFLASKKHEAATEVFIKIPQDSIAEIYNQWEEQGMESPLPAEDDNAIREHLCIRAYLEAHEAFNEWFKHMNSVPQKPSQLPQASFTEKVAHELKEKKYEVDYGIWKGLLDALTADVKEKMYNVLLFIDGGWMVDVREDAEDDPERCHQMIMLRKLCLPVLCFLLHTVLYSTGQYQEDLRLADLIASDRHKLYMIFSKEELQKLLQKLRESSLMLLDQGLDPLGYEIQS
;
A
#
# COMPACT_ATOMS: atom_id res chain seq x y z
N MET A 1 6.13 46.01 65.13
CA MET A 1 6.12 46.90 63.96
C MET A 1 5.61 46.08 62.77
N PRO A 2 4.87 46.67 61.83
CA PRO A 2 4.59 45.99 60.56
C PRO A 2 5.90 45.70 59.82
N LEU A 3 5.95 44.59 59.07
CA LEU A 3 7.06 44.25 58.18
C LEU A 3 7.24 45.34 57.11
N ASP A 4 8.49 45.68 56.77
CA ASP A 4 8.80 46.59 55.66
C ASP A 4 8.37 45.96 54.31
N ASP A 5 8.00 46.80 53.35
CA ASP A 5 7.50 46.30 52.06
C ASP A 5 8.59 45.57 51.26
N LEU A 6 9.86 45.97 51.39
CA LEU A 6 10.98 45.26 50.75
C LEU A 6 11.20 43.88 51.38
N ASP A 7 11.11 43.79 52.71
CA ASP A 7 11.22 42.51 53.42
C ASP A 7 10.07 41.55 53.02
N ARG A 8 8.87 42.08 52.77
CA ARG A 8 7.72 41.30 52.29
C ARG A 8 7.96 40.77 50.88
N GLU A 9 8.49 41.59 49.97
CA GLU A 9 8.80 41.16 48.62
C GLU A 9 9.87 40.07 48.59
N ASP A 10 10.92 40.22 49.40
CA ASP A 10 11.99 39.23 49.47
C ASP A 10 11.53 37.91 50.10
N ASP A 11 10.69 37.95 51.15
CA ASP A 11 10.10 36.73 51.71
C ASP A 11 9.15 36.06 50.72
N ALA A 12 8.32 36.83 49.99
CA ALA A 12 7.43 36.28 48.96
C ALA A 12 8.22 35.58 47.82
N ARG A 13 9.36 36.16 47.40
CA ARG A 13 10.26 35.51 46.43
C ARG A 13 10.84 34.22 46.99
N LEU A 14 11.36 34.26 48.21
CA LEU A 14 11.91 33.08 48.89
C LEU A 14 10.87 31.97 49.00
N LEU A 15 9.67 32.28 49.46
CA LEU A 15 8.55 31.34 49.60
C LEU A 15 8.15 30.71 48.26
N LYS A 16 8.12 31.50 47.18
CA LYS A 16 7.89 30.96 45.84
C LYS A 16 8.97 29.95 45.44
N PHE A 17 10.26 30.27 45.66
CA PHE A 17 11.36 29.34 45.38
C PHE A 17 11.29 28.08 46.24
N LEU A 18 10.97 28.23 47.53
CA LEU A 18 10.81 27.09 48.45
C LEU A 18 9.67 26.18 47.98
N PHE A 19 8.54 26.73 47.57
CA PHE A 19 7.44 25.95 47.02
C PHE A 19 7.86 25.19 45.76
N THR A 20 8.60 25.82 44.84
CA THR A 20 9.14 25.15 43.65
C THR A 20 10.09 24.00 44.02
N LEU A 21 11.01 24.19 44.97
CA LEU A 21 11.92 23.14 45.44
C LEU A 21 11.17 21.96 46.05
N ILE A 22 10.15 22.24 46.86
CA ILE A 22 9.31 21.21 47.48
C ILE A 22 8.55 20.42 46.42
N ARG A 23 8.01 21.09 45.39
CA ARG A 23 7.33 20.43 44.26
C ARG A 23 8.27 19.54 43.44
N ALA A 24 9.52 19.97 43.27
CA ALA A 24 10.54 19.18 42.61
C ALA A 24 11.08 18.01 43.47
N GLY A 25 10.58 17.82 44.70
CA GLY A 25 11.08 16.81 45.64
C GLY A 25 12.42 17.17 46.30
N MET A 26 12.96 18.37 46.03
CA MET A 26 14.25 18.85 46.54
C MET A 26 14.13 19.44 47.96
N THR A 27 13.63 18.64 48.90
CA THR A 27 13.34 19.09 50.27
C THR A 27 14.60 19.48 51.05
N ASP A 28 15.73 18.79 50.83
CA ASP A 28 17.01 19.14 51.45
C ASP A 28 17.53 20.51 50.98
N GLU A 29 17.39 20.81 49.68
CA GLU A 29 17.77 22.12 49.15
C GLU A 29 16.84 23.22 49.65
N ALA A 30 15.55 22.93 49.81
CA ALA A 30 14.62 23.87 50.44
C ALA A 30 15.05 24.20 51.88
N GLN A 31 15.45 23.19 52.66
CA GLN A 31 15.97 23.41 54.02
C GLN A 31 17.29 24.17 54.04
N ARG A 32 18.23 23.85 53.14
CA ARG A 32 19.51 24.58 53.00
C ARG A 32 19.27 26.04 52.64
N LEU A 33 18.33 26.31 51.74
CA LEU A 33 17.94 27.66 51.34
C LEU A 33 17.36 28.42 52.53
N CYS A 34 16.42 27.83 53.27
CA CYS A 34 15.89 28.40 54.51
C CYS A 34 17.01 28.77 55.51
N LYS A 35 17.97 27.86 55.76
CA LYS A 35 19.12 28.11 56.65
C LYS A 35 20.01 29.25 56.15
N ARG A 36 20.31 29.29 54.85
CA ARG A 36 21.12 30.34 54.22
C ARG A 36 20.47 31.71 54.28
N CYS A 37 19.14 31.76 54.17
CA CYS A 37 18.35 32.99 54.29
C CYS A 37 18.03 33.38 55.75
N GLY A 38 18.65 32.73 56.74
CA GLY A 38 18.46 33.05 58.16
C GLY A 38 17.14 32.54 58.76
N GLN A 39 16.38 31.74 58.03
CA GLN A 39 15.09 31.17 58.46
C GLN A 39 15.25 29.71 58.88
N ALA A 40 16.18 29.44 59.79
CA ALA A 40 16.42 28.09 60.32
C ALA A 40 15.15 27.49 60.97
N TRP A 41 14.28 28.33 61.52
CA TRP A 41 12.97 27.92 62.04
C TRP A 41 12.09 27.30 60.95
N ARG A 42 12.09 27.85 59.73
CA ARG A 42 11.33 27.33 58.59
C ARG A 42 11.96 26.04 58.06
N ALA A 43 13.30 25.94 58.09
CA ALA A 43 13.96 24.67 57.80
C ALA A 43 13.51 23.56 58.76
N ALA A 44 13.39 23.86 60.06
CA ALA A 44 12.91 22.92 61.07
C ALA A 44 11.43 22.53 60.85
N THR A 45 10.56 23.47 60.44
CA THR A 45 9.16 23.11 60.15
C THR A 45 9.06 22.14 58.97
N LEU A 46 9.93 22.23 57.96
CA LEU A 46 9.98 21.30 56.82
C LEU A 46 10.42 19.87 57.19
N GLU A 47 10.89 19.60 58.41
CA GLU A 47 11.27 18.24 58.85
C GLU A 47 10.13 17.49 59.52
N GLY A 48 9.10 18.20 60.00
CA GLY A 48 8.08 17.61 60.89
C GLY A 48 7.13 16.61 60.24
N TRP A 49 7.15 16.47 58.91
CA TRP A 49 6.37 15.45 58.18
C TRP A 49 6.96 14.04 58.28
N LYS A 50 8.26 13.92 58.61
CA LYS A 50 8.96 12.64 58.67
C LYS A 50 8.38 11.76 59.77
N LEU A 51 8.13 10.49 59.45
CA LEU A 51 7.67 9.50 60.42
C LEU A 51 8.75 9.23 61.45
N TYR A 52 8.33 9.10 62.71
CA TYR A 52 9.22 8.70 63.79
C TYR A 52 9.73 7.29 63.55
N HIS A 53 11.06 7.14 63.52
CA HIS A 53 11.72 5.86 63.35
C HIS A 53 13.02 5.85 64.16
N ASP A 54 13.23 4.74 64.87
CA ASP A 54 14.49 4.43 65.54
C ASP A 54 15.21 3.33 64.74
N PRO A 55 16.26 3.67 63.96
CA PRO A 55 17.02 2.71 63.16
C PRO A 55 17.64 1.59 64.00
N ASN A 56 17.86 1.84 65.30
CA ASN A 56 18.50 0.91 66.22
C ASN A 56 17.58 -0.26 66.61
N MET A 57 16.26 -0.14 66.43
CA MET A 57 15.29 -1.21 66.70
C MET A 57 15.45 -2.41 65.74
N SER A 58 16.14 -2.22 64.62
CA SER A 58 16.43 -3.24 63.60
C SER A 58 17.70 -4.07 63.89
N GLY A 59 18.44 -3.78 64.97
CA GLY A 59 19.62 -4.55 65.37
C GLY A 59 20.93 -4.21 64.62
N GLY A 60 21.12 -2.93 64.25
CA GLY A 60 22.36 -2.44 63.62
C GLY A 60 23.60 -2.56 64.53
N GLN A 61 24.80 -2.61 63.91
CA GLN A 61 26.08 -2.69 64.64
C GLN A 61 26.54 -1.33 65.20
N GLU A 62 26.14 -0.23 64.57
CA GLU A 62 26.44 1.14 65.01
C GLU A 62 25.16 1.84 65.47
N LEU A 63 25.28 2.67 66.50
CA LEU A 63 24.16 3.46 67.01
C LEU A 63 23.92 4.66 66.09
N GLU A 64 22.74 4.72 65.48
CA GLU A 64 22.30 5.82 64.62
C GLU A 64 21.34 6.76 65.39
N PRO A 65 21.29 8.05 65.05
CA PRO A 65 20.34 8.97 65.68
C PRO A 65 18.90 8.59 65.34
N VAL A 66 18.01 8.72 66.32
CA VAL A 66 16.56 8.58 66.11
C VAL A 66 16.08 9.72 65.20
N GLU A 67 15.24 9.39 64.21
CA GLU A 67 14.74 10.34 63.22
C GLU A 67 13.22 10.51 63.28
N GLY A 68 12.76 11.64 62.74
CA GLY A 68 11.34 11.94 62.57
C GLY A 68 10.64 12.51 63.79
N ASN A 69 9.34 12.75 63.65
CA ASN A 69 8.53 13.44 64.65
C ASN A 69 7.52 12.49 65.30
N PRO A 70 7.66 12.16 66.60
CA PRO A 70 6.69 11.31 67.30
C PRO A 70 5.31 11.99 67.43
N TYR A 71 5.26 13.33 67.40
CA TYR A 71 4.04 14.12 67.45
C TYR A 71 3.64 14.66 66.07
N ARG A 72 3.86 13.87 65.01
CA ARG A 72 3.55 14.24 63.62
C ARG A 72 2.10 14.71 63.43
N CYS A 73 1.14 14.09 64.12
CA CYS A 73 -0.28 14.50 64.04
C CYS A 73 -0.48 15.96 64.48
N ILE A 74 0.09 16.36 65.62
CA ILE A 74 0.03 17.74 66.14
C ILE A 74 0.73 18.71 65.18
N TRP A 75 1.89 18.32 64.65
CA TRP A 75 2.60 19.11 63.65
C TRP A 75 1.75 19.33 62.39
N LYS A 76 1.07 18.27 61.91
CA LYS A 76 0.19 18.32 60.74
C LYS A 76 -1.00 19.24 60.96
N ILE A 77 -1.66 19.15 62.12
CA ILE A 77 -2.74 20.06 62.52
C ILE A 77 -2.24 21.51 62.57
N SER A 78 -1.03 21.73 63.07
CA SER A 78 -0.42 23.05 63.14
C SER A 78 -0.15 23.63 61.74
N CYS A 79 0.38 22.82 60.83
CA CYS A 79 0.56 23.18 59.42
C CYS A 79 -0.78 23.46 58.73
N TRP A 80 -1.81 22.66 59.00
CA TRP A 80 -3.15 22.89 58.46
C TRP A 80 -3.71 24.25 58.87
N ARG A 81 -3.67 24.56 60.18
CA ARG A 81 -4.12 25.85 60.73
C ARG A 81 -3.28 27.03 60.22
N LEU A 82 -2.00 26.82 59.93
CA LEU A 82 -1.15 27.84 59.31
C LEU A 82 -1.57 28.13 57.86
N ALA A 83 -1.90 27.09 57.10
CA ALA A 83 -2.32 27.24 55.70
C ALA A 83 -3.65 28.01 55.53
N GLU A 84 -4.54 27.95 56.52
CA GLU A 84 -5.85 28.65 56.48
C GLU A 84 -5.78 30.12 56.88
N LYS A 85 -4.67 30.58 57.47
CA LYS A 85 -4.51 31.97 57.90
C LYS A 85 -4.20 32.87 56.71
N GLU A 86 -5.21 33.59 56.23
CA GLU A 86 -5.14 34.47 55.05
C GLU A 86 -4.11 35.62 55.16
N GLN A 87 -3.67 35.95 56.37
CA GLN A 87 -2.63 36.93 56.63
C GLN A 87 -1.24 36.51 56.11
N PHE A 88 -1.02 35.22 55.87
CA PHE A 88 0.25 34.72 55.32
C PHE A 88 0.24 34.72 53.80
N ASP A 89 1.45 34.78 53.23
CA ASP A 89 1.63 34.71 51.79
C ASP A 89 1.06 33.40 51.21
N LYS A 90 0.54 33.49 49.98
CA LYS A 90 -0.09 32.35 49.32
C LYS A 90 0.83 31.14 49.14
N TYR A 91 2.14 31.36 48.93
CA TYR A 91 3.10 30.27 48.80
C TYR A 91 3.48 29.68 50.16
N GLU A 92 3.54 30.49 51.22
CA GLU A 92 3.72 29.96 52.58
C GLU A 92 2.55 29.05 52.97
N ARG A 93 1.32 29.51 52.70
CA ARG A 93 0.11 28.70 52.90
C ARG A 93 0.15 27.43 52.07
N ALA A 94 0.56 27.51 50.81
CA ALA A 94 0.67 26.35 49.92
C ALA A 94 1.74 25.34 50.36
N ILE A 95 2.88 25.81 50.89
CA ILE A 95 3.93 24.94 51.44
C ILE A 95 3.35 24.10 52.59
N TYR A 96 2.73 24.75 53.57
CA TYR A 96 2.14 24.04 54.70
C TYR A 96 0.91 23.22 54.32
N ALA A 97 0.17 23.64 53.29
CA ALA A 97 -0.92 22.88 52.70
C ALA A 97 -0.44 21.57 52.07
N ALA A 98 0.62 21.61 51.25
CA ALA A 98 1.22 20.42 50.63
C ALA A 98 1.78 19.43 51.67
N LEU A 99 2.27 19.97 52.78
CA LEU A 99 2.80 19.20 53.90
C LEU A 99 1.74 18.61 54.82
N SER A 100 0.54 19.21 54.87
CA SER A 100 -0.56 18.77 55.74
C SER A 100 -1.72 18.09 55.02
N GLY A 101 -1.72 18.07 53.70
CA GLY A 101 -2.80 17.50 52.89
C GLY A 101 -3.97 18.45 52.64
N ASN A 102 -3.79 19.77 52.83
CA ASN A 102 -4.87 20.75 52.64
C ASN A 102 -4.99 21.18 51.16
N LEU A 103 -5.74 20.40 50.37
CA LEU A 103 -5.89 20.66 48.94
C LEU A 103 -6.44 22.08 48.64
N LYS A 104 -7.43 22.55 49.41
CA LYS A 104 -8.09 23.85 49.20
C LYS A 104 -7.11 25.02 49.25
N GLN A 105 -6.12 24.94 50.14
CA GLN A 105 -5.10 25.98 50.29
C GLN A 105 -3.90 25.78 49.34
N LEU A 106 -3.77 24.61 48.73
CA LEU A 106 -2.71 24.27 47.78
C LEU A 106 -3.04 24.67 46.34
N LEU A 107 -4.27 24.42 45.89
CA LEU A 107 -4.73 24.72 44.53
C LEU A 107 -4.57 26.19 44.08
N PRO A 108 -4.70 27.22 44.94
CA PRO A 108 -4.59 28.62 44.52
C PRO A 108 -3.25 29.00 43.88
N VAL A 109 -2.16 28.26 44.12
CA VAL A 109 -0.83 28.49 43.52
C VAL A 109 -0.47 27.47 42.43
N CYS A 110 -1.37 26.55 42.10
CA CYS A 110 -1.18 25.49 41.11
C CYS A 110 -1.89 25.86 39.81
N ASP A 111 -1.19 26.49 38.87
CA ASP A 111 -1.83 27.18 37.73
C ASP A 111 -1.85 26.38 36.43
N THR A 112 -1.00 25.35 36.32
CA THR A 112 -0.97 24.42 35.18
C THR A 112 -1.64 23.08 35.52
N TRP A 113 -1.90 22.28 34.49
CA TRP A 113 -2.40 20.92 34.63
C TRP A 113 -1.45 20.05 35.45
N GLU A 114 -0.14 20.11 35.20
CA GLU A 114 0.85 19.36 35.98
C GLU A 114 0.89 19.81 37.45
N ASP A 115 0.73 21.12 37.68
CA ASP A 115 0.63 21.66 39.04
C ASP A 115 -0.57 21.10 39.79
N ALA A 116 -1.73 21.09 39.13
CA ALA A 116 -2.97 20.61 39.71
C ALA A 116 -2.91 19.09 39.94
N VAL A 117 -2.48 18.31 38.95
CA VAL A 117 -2.26 16.86 39.06
C VAL A 117 -1.33 16.56 40.24
N TRP A 118 -0.18 17.23 40.32
CA TRP A 118 0.74 17.06 41.45
C TRP A 118 0.07 17.35 42.79
N ALA A 119 -0.72 18.43 42.90
CA ALA A 119 -1.39 18.80 44.14
C ALA A 119 -2.41 17.74 44.58
N TYR A 120 -3.25 17.25 43.67
CA TYR A 120 -4.21 16.19 43.96
C TYR A 120 -3.53 14.89 44.35
N PHE A 121 -2.52 14.44 43.59
CA PHE A 121 -1.78 13.21 43.89
C PHE A 121 -1.02 13.30 45.22
N ARG A 122 -0.42 14.47 45.51
CA ARG A 122 0.27 14.73 46.78
C ARG A 122 -0.68 14.58 47.96
N VAL A 123 -1.86 15.18 47.87
CA VAL A 123 -2.87 15.09 48.94
C VAL A 123 -3.43 13.68 49.05
N MET A 124 -3.72 13.02 47.92
CA MET A 124 -4.17 11.63 47.91
C MET A 124 -3.19 10.70 48.63
N VAL A 125 -1.91 10.75 48.28
CA VAL A 125 -0.87 9.93 48.94
C VAL A 125 -0.78 10.24 50.42
N ASP A 126 -0.79 11.53 50.79
CA ASP A 126 -0.74 11.92 52.21
C ASP A 126 -1.97 11.43 53.00
N THR A 127 -3.18 11.49 52.42
CA THR A 127 -4.41 10.94 53.02
C THR A 127 -4.34 9.43 53.19
N LEU A 128 -3.89 8.69 52.18
CA LEU A 128 -3.77 7.23 52.24
C LEU A 128 -2.75 6.80 53.30
N VAL A 129 -1.59 7.47 53.36
CA VAL A 129 -0.57 7.23 54.39
C VAL A 129 -1.12 7.53 55.79
N GLU A 130 -1.86 8.63 55.96
CA GLU A 130 -2.47 8.98 57.25
C GLU A 130 -3.54 7.97 57.68
N GLN A 131 -4.36 7.48 56.75
CA GLN A 131 -5.36 6.44 57.02
C GLN A 131 -4.69 5.16 57.52
N GLU A 132 -3.60 4.73 56.88
CA GLU A 132 -2.85 3.54 57.27
C GLU A 132 -2.16 3.68 58.64
N ILE A 133 -1.59 4.85 58.93
CA ILE A 133 -1.00 5.13 60.26
C ILE A 133 -2.09 5.06 61.34
N ARG A 134 -3.27 5.61 61.07
CA ARG A 134 -4.39 5.63 62.00
C ARG A 134 -5.00 4.25 62.22
N SER A 135 -5.05 3.40 61.21
CA SER A 135 -5.55 2.02 61.34
C SER A 135 -4.57 1.11 62.06
N SER A 136 -3.27 1.27 61.78
CA SER A 136 -2.24 0.30 62.18
C SER A 136 -1.46 0.67 63.44
N VAL A 137 -1.40 1.95 63.83
CA VAL A 137 -0.44 2.43 64.86
C VAL A 137 -1.10 3.25 65.99
N MET A 138 -2.17 4.01 65.71
CA MET A 138 -2.70 4.98 66.69
C MET A 138 -3.72 4.36 67.67
N ASN A 139 -3.48 4.51 68.98
CA ASN A 139 -4.44 4.17 70.02
C ASN A 139 -5.60 5.19 70.08
N THR A 140 -6.80 4.73 70.42
CA THR A 140 -8.06 5.50 70.32
C THR A 140 -8.12 6.75 71.22
N GLU A 141 -7.23 6.85 72.21
CA GLU A 141 -7.23 7.90 73.25
C GLU A 141 -6.44 9.19 72.86
N GLU A 142 -5.67 9.19 71.76
CA GLU A 142 -4.82 10.33 71.31
C GLU A 142 -5.35 11.02 70.04
N LYS A 143 -6.68 11.14 69.88
CA LYS A 143 -7.30 11.74 68.70
C LYS A 143 -7.46 13.25 68.85
N GLU A 144 -6.40 14.02 68.63
CA GLU A 144 -6.63 15.39 68.11
C GLU A 144 -7.08 15.26 66.65
N GLU A 145 -8.25 15.83 66.34
CA GLU A 145 -8.92 15.60 65.05
C GLU A 145 -8.38 16.53 63.96
N LEU A 146 -7.76 15.93 62.94
CA LEU A 146 -7.63 16.56 61.62
C LEU A 146 -9.03 16.84 61.06
N PRO A 147 -9.19 17.81 60.15
CA PRO A 147 -10.50 18.15 59.60
C PRO A 147 -11.21 16.94 58.99
N ARG A 148 -12.52 16.84 59.24
CA ARG A 148 -13.34 15.71 58.77
C ARG A 148 -13.28 15.55 57.26
N GLU A 149 -13.32 16.65 56.52
CA GLU A 149 -13.19 16.65 55.05
C GLU A 149 -11.91 15.93 54.59
N TYR A 150 -10.79 16.13 55.27
CA TYR A 150 -9.54 15.46 54.95
C TYR A 150 -9.56 13.96 55.27
N LEU A 151 -10.21 13.56 56.36
CA LEU A 151 -10.26 12.16 56.82
C LEU A 151 -11.29 11.33 56.06
N GLU A 152 -12.41 11.94 55.68
CA GLU A 152 -13.55 11.29 55.03
C GLU A 152 -13.39 11.26 53.50
N THR A 153 -12.43 11.99 52.93
CA THR A 153 -12.19 11.96 51.50
C THR A 153 -11.58 10.62 51.08
N ASN A 154 -12.37 9.82 50.38
CA ASN A 154 -11.87 8.65 49.67
C ASN A 154 -11.32 9.10 48.31
N TRP A 155 -10.01 9.11 48.17
CA TRP A 155 -9.33 9.42 46.92
C TRP A 155 -9.04 8.15 46.13
N THR A 156 -9.41 8.18 44.84
CA THR A 156 -8.96 7.20 43.84
C THR A 156 -8.32 7.94 42.67
N LEU A 157 -7.62 7.22 41.81
CA LEU A 157 -6.99 7.81 40.63
C LEU A 157 -8.04 8.45 39.71
N GLU A 158 -9.19 7.81 39.54
CA GLU A 158 -10.31 8.28 38.73
C GLU A 158 -10.85 9.59 39.28
N LYS A 159 -11.10 9.63 40.59
CA LYS A 159 -11.63 10.83 41.25
C LYS A 159 -10.70 12.03 41.12
N VAL A 160 -9.38 11.83 41.16
CA VAL A 160 -8.42 12.93 40.90
C VAL A 160 -8.65 13.56 39.53
N PHE A 161 -8.82 12.74 38.48
CA PHE A 161 -9.04 13.27 37.13
C PHE A 161 -10.47 13.77 36.88
N GLU A 162 -11.47 13.28 37.63
CA GLU A 162 -12.82 13.86 37.64
C GLU A 162 -12.82 15.28 38.24
N GLU A 163 -12.13 15.48 39.36
CA GLU A 163 -11.99 16.80 40.00
C GLU A 163 -11.20 17.77 39.11
N LEU A 164 -10.18 17.30 38.40
CA LEU A 164 -9.47 18.10 37.40
C LEU A 164 -10.35 18.52 36.22
N GLN A 165 -11.35 17.70 35.86
CA GLN A 165 -12.35 18.06 34.84
C GLN A 165 -13.38 19.05 35.37
N ALA A 166 -13.62 19.07 36.69
CA ALA A 166 -14.57 19.95 37.36
C ALA A 166 -13.96 21.28 37.85
N THR A 167 -12.67 21.53 37.60
CA THR A 167 -12.00 22.76 38.04
C THR A 167 -12.57 24.01 37.36
N ASP A 168 -12.53 25.14 38.07
CA ASP A 168 -12.89 26.47 37.56
C ASP A 168 -11.72 27.16 36.81
N LYS A 169 -10.51 26.58 36.88
CA LYS A 169 -9.33 27.12 36.21
C LYS A 169 -9.36 26.83 34.72
N LYS A 170 -9.70 27.85 33.92
CA LYS A 170 -9.74 27.78 32.45
C LYS A 170 -8.49 27.15 31.82
N ARG A 171 -7.30 27.54 32.26
CA ARG A 171 -6.03 27.01 31.73
C ARG A 171 -5.91 25.50 31.91
N VAL A 172 -6.25 25.00 33.11
CA VAL A 172 -6.21 23.57 33.42
C VAL A 172 -7.24 22.81 32.57
N LEU A 173 -8.44 23.37 32.37
CA LEU A 173 -9.45 22.77 31.50
C LEU A 173 -9.01 22.68 30.03
N GLU A 174 -8.31 23.70 29.52
CA GLU A 174 -7.74 23.69 28.17
C GLU A 174 -6.62 22.65 28.04
N GLU A 175 -5.65 22.66 28.96
CA GLU A 175 -4.53 21.71 28.99
C GLU A 175 -5.02 20.26 29.17
N ASN A 176 -6.10 20.03 29.91
CA ASN A 176 -6.71 18.71 30.10
C ASN A 176 -7.34 18.13 28.81
N GLN A 177 -7.59 18.96 27.79
CA GLN A 177 -8.07 18.51 26.48
C GLN A 177 -6.92 18.26 25.49
N GLU A 178 -5.68 18.55 25.86
CA GLU A 178 -4.52 18.30 25.01
C GLU A 178 -4.27 16.79 24.85
N HIS A 179 -3.87 16.39 23.65
CA HIS A 179 -3.69 14.98 23.29
C HIS A 179 -2.72 14.25 24.23
N TYR A 180 -1.58 14.87 24.58
CA TYR A 180 -0.58 14.23 25.43
C TYR A 180 -1.04 14.09 26.88
N HIS A 181 -1.70 15.10 27.46
CA HIS A 181 -2.28 15.00 28.81
C HIS A 181 -3.40 13.96 28.86
N MET A 182 -4.21 13.85 27.80
CA MET A 182 -5.21 12.79 27.70
C MET A 182 -4.56 11.40 27.69
N ILE A 183 -3.48 11.21 26.93
CA ILE A 183 -2.73 9.95 26.92
C ILE A 183 -2.14 9.67 28.31
N GLN A 184 -1.49 10.66 28.95
CA GLN A 184 -0.94 10.52 30.30
C GLN A 184 -2.03 10.13 31.31
N LYS A 185 -3.20 10.78 31.28
CA LYS A 185 -4.35 10.45 32.12
C LYS A 185 -4.71 8.97 31.98
N PHE A 186 -4.96 8.47 30.76
CA PHE A 186 -5.37 7.09 30.57
C PHE A 186 -4.27 6.07 30.91
N VAL A 187 -3.00 6.41 30.66
CA VAL A 187 -1.86 5.58 31.08
C VAL A 187 -1.77 5.50 32.61
N ILE A 188 -1.95 6.62 33.32
CA ILE A 188 -1.97 6.65 34.80
C ILE A 188 -3.15 5.85 35.36
N LEU A 189 -4.32 5.94 34.72
CA LEU A 189 -5.50 5.17 35.09
C LEU A 189 -5.43 3.68 34.70
N GLY A 190 -4.48 3.30 33.84
CA GLY A 190 -4.41 1.95 33.27
C GLY A 190 -5.58 1.60 32.34
N ASP A 191 -6.35 2.59 31.88
CA ASP A 191 -7.52 2.40 31.02
C ASP A 191 -7.15 2.52 29.53
N VAL A 192 -6.65 1.41 28.97
CA VAL A 192 -6.28 1.29 27.56
C VAL A 192 -7.50 1.41 26.65
N ASP A 193 -8.65 0.85 27.05
CA ASP A 193 -9.87 0.85 26.23
C ASP A 193 -10.46 2.24 26.04
N GLY A 194 -10.42 3.07 27.10
CA GLY A 194 -10.77 4.48 27.07
C GLY A 194 -9.84 5.27 26.17
N LEU A 195 -8.52 5.02 26.26
CA LEU A 195 -7.53 5.65 25.38
C LEU A 195 -7.78 5.33 23.90
N MET A 196 -8.04 4.07 23.56
CA MET A 196 -8.38 3.68 22.19
C MET A 196 -9.69 4.36 21.75
N GLY A 197 -10.64 4.58 22.65
CA GLY A 197 -11.84 5.36 22.39
C GLY A 197 -11.54 6.82 22.00
N GLU A 198 -10.58 7.47 22.67
CA GLU A 198 -10.14 8.81 22.29
C GLU A 198 -9.38 8.82 20.96
N PHE A 199 -8.51 7.84 20.70
CA PHE A 199 -7.83 7.71 19.40
C PHE A 199 -8.82 7.63 18.24
N TYR A 200 -9.88 6.82 18.39
CA TYR A 200 -10.97 6.75 17.41
C TYR A 200 -11.69 8.09 17.22
N LYS A 201 -11.99 8.81 18.31
CA LYS A 201 -12.60 10.16 18.23
C LYS A 201 -11.68 11.16 17.51
N TRP A 202 -10.37 11.06 17.69
CA TRP A 202 -9.41 11.97 17.06
C TRP A 202 -9.29 11.71 15.57
N LEU A 203 -9.26 10.43 15.17
CA LEU A 203 -9.24 10.03 13.76
C LEU A 203 -10.55 10.36 13.03
N SER A 204 -11.70 10.08 13.66
CA SER A 204 -13.03 10.29 13.05
C SER A 204 -13.40 11.76 12.84
N LYS A 205 -12.79 12.69 13.58
CA LYS A 205 -13.12 14.12 13.49
C LYS A 205 -12.72 14.79 12.17
N GLY A 206 -12.00 14.11 11.27
CA GLY A 206 -11.92 14.35 9.81
C GLY A 206 -11.52 15.75 9.29
N ARG A 207 -11.35 16.76 10.16
CA ARG A 207 -11.18 18.17 9.77
C ARG A 207 -9.76 18.69 9.96
N ASN A 208 -8.92 18.02 10.76
CA ASN A 208 -7.50 18.33 10.90
C ASN A 208 -6.72 17.02 10.76
N THR A 209 -5.81 16.95 9.79
CA THR A 209 -4.76 15.91 9.82
C THR A 209 -4.04 16.02 11.15
N LEU A 210 -4.10 14.95 11.95
CA LEU A 210 -3.40 14.89 13.22
C LEU A 210 -1.91 15.20 13.00
N PRO A 211 -1.24 15.92 13.92
CA PRO A 211 0.19 16.19 13.80
C PRO A 211 0.98 14.89 13.61
N GLY A 212 1.95 14.89 12.68
CA GLY A 212 2.73 13.68 12.36
C GLY A 212 3.45 13.07 13.57
N HIS A 213 3.97 13.91 14.48
CA HIS A 213 4.58 13.44 15.73
C HIS A 213 3.58 12.76 16.67
N LEU A 214 2.33 13.22 16.70
CA LEU A 214 1.28 12.60 17.50
C LEU A 214 0.89 11.23 16.90
N LEU A 215 0.66 11.16 15.58
CA LEU A 215 0.40 9.88 14.89
C LEU A 215 1.53 8.87 15.10
N ARG A 216 2.78 9.34 15.00
CA ARG A 216 3.96 8.52 15.31
C ARG A 216 3.89 8.00 16.73
N PHE A 217 3.68 8.88 17.71
CA PHE A 217 3.60 8.49 19.12
C PHE A 217 2.46 7.50 19.39
N MET A 218 1.26 7.75 18.86
CA MET A 218 0.11 6.86 18.96
C MET A 218 0.42 5.46 18.40
N THR A 219 1.02 5.41 17.21
CA THR A 219 1.41 4.14 16.55
C THR A 219 2.41 3.37 17.41
N HIS A 220 3.47 4.02 17.88
CA HIS A 220 4.50 3.38 18.69
C HIS A 220 3.96 2.93 20.05
N LEU A 221 3.03 3.69 20.64
CA LEU A 221 2.38 3.31 21.88
C LEU A 221 1.53 2.04 21.71
N ILE A 222 0.77 1.93 20.61
CA ILE A 222 0.01 0.72 20.28
C ILE A 222 0.94 -0.48 20.08
N LEU A 223 2.02 -0.30 19.30
CA LEU A 223 3.01 -1.37 19.10
C LEU A 223 3.66 -1.79 20.42
N PHE A 224 3.96 -0.83 21.30
CA PHE A 224 4.48 -1.10 22.63
C PHE A 224 3.47 -1.83 23.53
N PHE A 225 2.18 -1.48 23.47
CA PHE A 225 1.14 -2.23 24.19
C PHE A 225 1.05 -3.67 23.69
N ARG A 226 1.15 -3.90 22.38
CA ARG A 226 1.20 -5.25 21.80
C ARG A 226 2.41 -6.05 22.28
N THR A 227 3.60 -5.45 22.36
CA THR A 227 4.79 -6.15 22.88
C THR A 227 4.69 -6.50 24.36
N LEU A 228 3.96 -5.71 25.14
CA LEU A 228 3.64 -6.01 26.55
C LEU A 228 2.50 -7.04 26.71
N GLY A 229 1.83 -7.44 25.63
CA GLY A 229 0.68 -8.34 25.67
C GLY A 229 -0.61 -7.66 26.18
N LEU A 230 -0.68 -6.33 26.16
CA LEU A 230 -1.89 -5.59 26.49
C LEU A 230 -2.87 -5.66 25.31
N GLN A 231 -4.14 -5.94 25.61
CA GLN A 231 -5.18 -5.96 24.59
C GLN A 231 -5.56 -4.52 24.21
N THR A 232 -5.47 -4.21 22.92
CA THR A 232 -5.99 -2.98 22.33
C THR A 232 -7.18 -3.31 21.42
N LYS A 233 -8.03 -2.32 21.18
CA LYS A 233 -9.09 -2.45 20.16
C LYS A 233 -8.44 -2.56 18.79
N GLU A 234 -8.55 -3.73 18.15
CA GLU A 234 -7.83 -4.04 16.92
C GLU A 234 -8.23 -3.13 15.76
N GLU A 235 -9.53 -2.86 15.59
CA GLU A 235 -10.04 -1.95 14.55
C GLU A 235 -9.40 -0.55 14.64
N VAL A 236 -9.39 0.03 15.85
CA VAL A 236 -8.79 1.36 16.08
C VAL A 236 -7.27 1.30 15.89
N SER A 237 -6.64 0.19 16.27
CA SER A 237 -5.19 -0.01 16.08
C SER A 237 -4.85 0.03 14.59
N ILE A 238 -5.59 -0.72 13.77
CA ILE A 238 -5.48 -0.74 12.32
C ILE A 238 -5.67 0.66 11.74
N ASP A 239 -6.68 1.40 12.18
CA ASP A 239 -6.96 2.75 11.66
C ASP A 239 -5.84 3.75 12.00
N VAL A 240 -5.26 3.67 13.21
CA VAL A 240 -4.10 4.50 13.59
C VAL A 240 -2.88 4.15 12.73
N LEU A 241 -2.59 2.86 12.55
CA LEU A 241 -1.50 2.38 11.70
C LEU A 241 -1.69 2.84 10.25
N LYS A 242 -2.88 2.67 9.67
CA LYS A 242 -3.24 3.14 8.33
C LYS A 242 -3.04 4.65 8.18
N ALA A 243 -3.53 5.44 9.14
CA ALA A 243 -3.37 6.90 9.12
C ALA A 243 -1.90 7.32 9.15
N TYR A 244 -1.07 6.62 9.93
CA TYR A 244 0.37 6.88 9.99
C TYR A 244 1.11 6.44 8.73
N ILE A 245 0.78 5.27 8.16
CA ILE A 245 1.31 4.79 6.88
C ILE A 245 0.97 5.79 5.77
N GLN A 246 -0.27 6.28 5.70
CA GLN A 246 -0.67 7.27 4.72
C GLN A 246 0.09 8.60 4.90
N TRP A 247 0.41 8.98 6.14
CA TRP A 247 1.28 10.13 6.41
C TRP A 247 2.71 9.90 5.92
N LEU A 248 3.28 8.69 6.11
CA LEU A 248 4.60 8.32 5.59
C LEU A 248 4.66 8.34 4.06
N ILE A 249 3.63 7.83 3.39
CA ILE A 249 3.49 7.85 1.92
C ILE A 249 3.51 9.29 1.42
N ARG A 250 2.69 10.18 2.01
CA ARG A 250 2.66 11.61 1.65
C ARG A 250 4.01 12.30 1.90
N GLY A 251 4.73 11.89 2.94
CA GLY A 251 6.07 12.36 3.26
C GLY A 251 7.20 11.73 2.44
N LYS A 252 6.90 10.80 1.52
CA LYS A 252 7.87 10.01 0.74
C LYS A 252 8.91 9.28 1.60
N HIS A 253 8.52 8.86 2.80
CA HIS A 253 9.37 8.07 3.71
C HIS A 253 9.25 6.57 3.40
N THR A 254 9.67 6.17 2.20
CA THR A 254 9.42 4.82 1.64
C THR A 254 10.04 3.70 2.46
N ASP A 255 11.24 3.92 3.00
CA ASP A 255 12.01 2.90 3.73
C ASP A 255 11.31 2.37 4.98
N LEU A 256 10.38 3.18 5.53
CA LEU A 256 9.69 2.86 6.76
C LEU A 256 8.36 2.13 6.55
N ILE A 257 7.80 2.18 5.34
CA ILE A 257 6.41 1.78 5.06
C ILE A 257 6.21 0.27 5.29
N ALA A 258 7.13 -0.55 4.77
CA ALA A 258 7.03 -2.01 4.87
C ALA A 258 6.97 -2.49 6.33
N PHE A 259 7.78 -1.90 7.21
CA PHE A 259 7.80 -2.22 8.64
C PHE A 259 6.44 -1.96 9.31
N TYR A 260 5.80 -0.82 9.08
CA TYR A 260 4.51 -0.55 9.72
C TYR A 260 3.37 -1.39 9.13
N ILE A 261 3.44 -1.70 7.84
CA ILE A 261 2.45 -2.55 7.17
C ILE A 261 2.51 -4.00 7.67
N SER A 262 3.68 -4.54 8.02
CA SER A 262 3.79 -5.91 8.55
C SER A 262 3.11 -6.11 9.91
N HIS A 263 2.74 -5.02 10.60
CA HIS A 263 1.98 -5.07 11.85
C HIS A 263 0.45 -5.01 11.65
N LEU A 264 -0.02 -4.96 10.40
CA LEU A 264 -1.43 -5.07 10.04
C LEU A 264 -1.80 -6.54 9.79
N PRO A 265 -3.10 -6.92 9.89
CA PRO A 265 -3.58 -8.20 9.40
C PRO A 265 -3.21 -8.43 7.93
N GLN A 266 -2.96 -9.68 7.53
CA GLN A 266 -2.39 -10.02 6.22
C GLN A 266 -3.21 -9.48 5.04
N ASP A 267 -4.52 -9.62 5.08
CA ASP A 267 -5.45 -9.12 4.05
C ASP A 267 -5.37 -7.59 3.91
N VAL A 268 -5.31 -6.89 5.04
CA VAL A 268 -5.19 -5.43 5.07
C VAL A 268 -3.79 -4.99 4.65
N ALA A 269 -2.75 -5.72 5.07
CA ALA A 269 -1.36 -5.43 4.74
C ALA A 269 -1.11 -5.52 3.23
N VAL A 270 -1.58 -6.60 2.60
CA VAL A 270 -1.52 -6.80 1.15
C VAL A 270 -2.22 -5.65 0.43
N ALA A 271 -3.47 -5.33 0.81
CA ALA A 271 -4.24 -4.27 0.16
C ALA A 271 -3.58 -2.89 0.31
N GLN A 272 -3.04 -2.55 1.49
CA GLN A 272 -2.38 -1.26 1.72
C GLN A 272 -1.03 -1.16 1.01
N TYR A 273 -0.22 -2.22 1.01
CA TYR A 273 1.07 -2.22 0.33
C TYR A 273 0.89 -2.18 -1.19
N ALA A 274 -0.06 -2.95 -1.73
CA ALA A 274 -0.39 -2.92 -3.14
C ALA A 274 -0.84 -1.52 -3.58
N ALA A 275 -1.75 -0.89 -2.84
CA ALA A 275 -2.19 0.48 -3.13
C ALA A 275 -1.04 1.51 -3.09
N PHE A 276 -0.03 1.31 -2.23
CA PHE A 276 1.18 2.12 -2.23
C PHE A 276 2.05 1.90 -3.47
N LEU A 277 2.26 0.64 -3.87
CA LEU A 277 3.08 0.30 -5.04
C LEU A 277 2.46 0.77 -6.36
N GLU A 278 1.14 0.90 -6.44
CA GLU A 278 0.44 1.45 -7.62
C GLU A 278 0.92 2.88 -7.97
N ASP A 279 1.33 3.66 -6.98
CA ASP A 279 1.85 5.03 -7.18
C ASP A 279 3.37 5.06 -7.49
N VAL A 280 4.06 3.90 -7.46
CA VAL A 280 5.51 3.78 -7.69
C VAL A 280 5.80 3.52 -9.16
N ILE A 281 6.24 4.57 -9.86
CA ILE A 281 6.53 4.53 -11.30
C ILE A 281 7.98 4.11 -11.58
N ASP A 282 8.95 4.56 -10.76
CA ASP A 282 10.37 4.36 -11.01
C ASP A 282 10.85 2.93 -10.72
N THR A 283 11.52 2.30 -11.70
CA THR A 283 11.95 0.89 -11.63
C THR A 283 12.91 0.59 -10.49
N GLU A 284 13.88 1.47 -10.20
CA GLU A 284 14.81 1.24 -9.08
C GLU A 284 14.05 1.30 -7.74
N GLN A 285 13.12 2.24 -7.62
CA GLN A 285 12.24 2.35 -6.46
C GLN A 285 11.30 1.14 -6.30
N ARG A 286 10.82 0.55 -7.40
CA ARG A 286 10.03 -0.70 -7.38
C ARG A 286 10.82 -1.83 -6.74
N HIS A 287 12.05 -2.06 -7.20
CA HIS A 287 12.95 -3.08 -6.66
C HIS A 287 13.21 -2.87 -5.17
N HIS A 288 13.56 -1.64 -4.79
CA HIS A 288 13.81 -1.28 -3.39
C HIS A 288 12.60 -1.53 -2.49
N CYS A 289 11.38 -1.20 -2.94
CA CYS A 289 10.17 -1.50 -2.17
C CYS A 289 9.95 -3.01 -2.00
N LEU A 290 10.13 -3.81 -3.05
CA LEU A 290 9.98 -5.27 -2.94
C LEU A 290 11.02 -5.90 -2.01
N GLU A 291 12.25 -5.40 -1.99
CA GLU A 291 13.27 -5.81 -1.03
C GLU A 291 12.85 -5.49 0.42
N LEU A 292 12.37 -4.27 0.67
CA LEU A 292 11.84 -3.89 1.99
C LEU A 292 10.64 -4.75 2.41
N ALA A 293 9.75 -5.08 1.47
CA ALA A 293 8.61 -5.96 1.72
C ALA A 293 9.08 -7.37 2.13
N LYS A 294 10.11 -7.89 1.44
CA LYS A 294 10.75 -9.18 1.76
C LYS A 294 11.36 -9.18 3.16
N GLU A 295 12.12 -8.13 3.50
CA GLU A 295 12.75 -7.99 4.81
C GLU A 295 11.72 -7.87 5.95
N ALA A 296 10.59 -7.22 5.68
CA ALA A 296 9.48 -7.09 6.61
C ALA A 296 8.62 -8.37 6.73
N GLY A 297 8.88 -9.40 5.92
CA GLY A 297 8.13 -10.66 5.92
C GLY A 297 6.75 -10.56 5.29
N LEU A 298 6.54 -9.61 4.37
CA LEU A 298 5.29 -9.48 3.64
C LEU A 298 5.19 -10.52 2.51
N ASP A 299 3.96 -10.90 2.17
CA ASP A 299 3.66 -11.83 1.09
C ASP A 299 3.79 -11.12 -0.27
N ILE A 300 5.01 -11.17 -0.82
CA ILE A 300 5.36 -10.51 -2.09
C ILE A 300 4.50 -11.02 -3.23
N ALA A 301 4.28 -12.34 -3.32
CA ALA A 301 3.51 -12.97 -4.38
C ALA A 301 2.09 -12.41 -4.45
N THR A 302 1.39 -12.41 -3.31
CA THR A 302 0.02 -11.88 -3.24
C THR A 302 -0.01 -10.37 -3.46
N ILE A 303 0.99 -9.63 -2.97
CA ILE A 303 1.12 -8.18 -3.18
C ILE A 303 1.27 -7.86 -4.68
N THR A 304 2.25 -8.44 -5.38
CA THR A 304 2.51 -8.14 -6.79
C THR A 304 1.34 -8.54 -7.68
N LYS A 305 0.69 -9.67 -7.38
CA LYS A 305 -0.56 -10.08 -8.03
C LYS A 305 -1.67 -9.04 -7.82
N THR A 306 -1.87 -8.59 -6.58
CA THR A 306 -2.91 -7.60 -6.25
C THR A 306 -2.65 -6.25 -6.95
N VAL A 307 -1.40 -5.80 -7.04
CA VAL A 307 -1.04 -4.57 -7.78
C VAL A 307 -1.45 -4.68 -9.24
N VAL A 308 -1.09 -5.79 -9.89
CA VAL A 308 -1.42 -6.06 -11.30
C VAL A 308 -2.92 -6.10 -11.51
N GLU A 309 -3.65 -6.83 -10.66
CA GLU A 309 -5.10 -6.92 -10.74
C GLU A 309 -5.77 -5.55 -10.53
N ASN A 310 -5.32 -4.74 -9.57
CA ASN A 310 -5.90 -3.43 -9.30
C ASN A 310 -5.74 -2.48 -10.49
N ILE A 311 -4.54 -2.44 -11.09
CA ILE A 311 -4.28 -1.62 -12.28
C ILE A 311 -5.09 -2.14 -13.48
N CYS A 312 -5.19 -3.46 -13.66
CA CYS A 312 -5.96 -4.05 -14.77
C CYS A 312 -7.48 -3.92 -14.60
N LYS A 313 -8.00 -3.86 -13.36
CA LYS A 313 -9.45 -3.71 -13.04
C LYS A 313 -9.91 -2.26 -13.10
N LYS A 314 -9.03 -1.27 -12.88
CA LYS A 314 -9.37 0.16 -13.04
C LYS A 314 -9.83 0.52 -14.44
N ASP A 315 -9.51 -0.33 -15.42
CA ASP A 315 -9.88 -0.15 -16.81
C ASP A 315 -11.27 -0.73 -17.10
N THR A 316 -12.29 0.12 -17.01
CA THR A 316 -13.68 -0.15 -17.41
C THR A 316 -13.91 -0.09 -18.93
N SER A 317 -12.86 -0.18 -19.76
CA SER A 317 -13.06 -0.35 -21.19
C SER A 317 -13.68 -1.72 -21.46
N GLU A 318 -15.01 -1.73 -21.58
CA GLU A 318 -15.78 -2.91 -21.98
C GLU A 318 -15.21 -3.48 -23.29
N PHE A 319 -15.29 -4.80 -23.43
CA PHE A 319 -14.90 -5.53 -24.65
C PHE A 319 -15.89 -5.14 -25.79
N PHE A 320 -15.73 -3.96 -26.38
CA PHE A 320 -16.72 -3.39 -27.31
C PHE A 320 -16.81 -4.18 -28.63
N HIS A 321 -18.05 -4.37 -29.09
CA HIS A 321 -18.35 -4.79 -30.46
C HIS A 321 -17.90 -3.71 -31.49
N HIS A 322 -17.46 -4.19 -32.64
CA HIS A 322 -16.26 -3.72 -33.32
C HIS A 322 -16.51 -2.81 -34.53
N ASP A 323 -17.49 -1.92 -34.52
CA ASP A 323 -17.82 -1.19 -35.76
C ASP A 323 -17.04 0.13 -35.96
N LEU A 324 -16.25 0.60 -34.98
CA LEU A 324 -15.59 1.93 -35.06
C LEU A 324 -14.14 2.00 -34.54
N ALA A 325 -13.52 0.91 -34.09
CA ALA A 325 -12.15 0.95 -33.56
C ALA A 325 -11.12 1.00 -34.71
N ILE A 326 -10.66 2.21 -35.03
CA ILE A 326 -9.45 2.46 -35.83
C ILE A 326 -8.24 1.97 -35.02
N GLU A 327 -7.21 1.44 -35.68
CA GLU A 327 -5.90 1.20 -35.05
C GLU A 327 -5.45 2.49 -34.35
N THR A 328 -5.60 2.50 -33.02
CA THR A 328 -5.16 3.58 -32.17
C THR A 328 -3.81 3.18 -31.61
N GLY A 329 -2.81 4.04 -31.77
CA GLY A 329 -1.46 3.78 -31.23
C GLY A 329 -1.48 3.59 -29.71
N THR A 330 -0.41 3.00 -29.18
CA THR A 330 -0.23 2.74 -27.75
C THR A 330 -0.37 4.03 -26.93
N THR A 331 -1.39 4.11 -26.07
CA THR A 331 -1.64 5.27 -25.21
C THR A 331 -0.80 5.22 -23.93
N GLU A 332 -0.78 6.31 -23.15
CA GLU A 332 -0.11 6.32 -21.83
C GLU A 332 -0.74 5.30 -20.85
N ASP A 333 -2.07 5.14 -20.90
CA ASP A 333 -2.77 4.12 -20.10
C ASP A 333 -2.38 2.68 -20.54
N ASP A 334 -2.11 2.47 -21.84
CA ASP A 334 -1.61 1.19 -22.33
C ASP A 334 -0.18 0.94 -21.82
N ARG A 335 0.68 1.98 -21.80
CA ARG A 335 2.05 1.90 -21.26
C ARG A 335 2.05 1.48 -19.78
N LEU A 336 1.17 2.05 -18.97
CA LEU A 336 1.02 1.68 -17.56
C LEU A 336 0.68 0.19 -17.37
N LYS A 337 -0.19 -0.37 -18.23
CA LYS A 337 -0.53 -1.80 -18.21
C LYS A 337 0.63 -2.67 -18.69
N ILE A 338 1.38 -2.21 -19.69
CA ILE A 338 2.56 -2.93 -20.18
C ILE A 338 3.61 -3.02 -19.05
N ASP A 339 3.85 -1.92 -18.34
CA ASP A 339 4.86 -1.84 -17.28
C ASP A 339 4.43 -2.52 -15.98
N VAL A 340 3.16 -2.88 -15.81
CA VAL A 340 2.69 -3.59 -14.60
C VAL A 340 3.23 -5.02 -14.53
N ILE A 341 3.54 -5.62 -15.69
CA ILE A 341 4.07 -6.98 -15.77
C ILE A 341 5.45 -7.08 -15.14
N ASP A 342 6.22 -5.98 -15.09
CA ASP A 342 7.54 -5.95 -14.47
C ASP A 342 7.50 -6.31 -12.98
N TRP A 343 6.37 -6.04 -12.29
CA TRP A 343 6.17 -6.44 -10.90
C TRP A 343 6.19 -7.95 -10.71
N LEU A 344 5.65 -8.72 -11.67
CA LEU A 344 5.57 -10.18 -11.61
C LEU A 344 6.81 -10.86 -12.15
N ILE A 345 7.53 -10.23 -13.08
CA ILE A 345 8.78 -10.78 -13.64
C ILE A 345 9.92 -10.74 -12.60
N PHE A 346 9.85 -9.83 -11.63
CA PHE A 346 10.89 -9.66 -10.61
C PHE A 346 11.20 -10.95 -9.84
N ASP A 347 10.17 -11.68 -9.42
CA ASP A 347 10.31 -12.94 -8.71
C ASP A 347 10.10 -14.11 -9.69
N PRO A 348 11.12 -14.94 -9.96
CA PRO A 348 10.96 -16.13 -10.78
C PRO A 348 9.80 -17.02 -10.30
N ALA A 349 9.54 -17.11 -8.98
CA ALA A 349 8.44 -17.93 -8.45
C ALA A 349 7.04 -17.46 -8.89
N GLN A 350 6.92 -16.24 -9.42
CA GLN A 350 5.66 -15.69 -9.94
C GLN A 350 5.52 -15.88 -11.46
N ARG A 351 6.38 -16.67 -12.11
CA ARG A 351 6.40 -16.75 -13.58
C ARG A 351 5.10 -17.26 -14.19
N ALA A 352 4.44 -18.21 -13.55
CA ALA A 352 3.12 -18.71 -13.97
C ALA A 352 2.05 -17.62 -13.92
N GLU A 353 2.01 -16.83 -12.84
CA GLU A 353 1.08 -15.70 -12.70
C GLU A 353 1.41 -14.56 -13.68
N ALA A 354 2.71 -14.26 -13.89
CA ALA A 354 3.15 -13.30 -14.91
C ALA A 354 2.63 -13.69 -16.30
N LEU A 355 2.69 -14.97 -16.64
CA LEU A 355 2.19 -15.47 -17.92
C LEU A 355 0.66 -15.31 -18.02
N LYS A 356 -0.09 -15.70 -16.99
CA LYS A 356 -1.57 -15.56 -16.93
C LYS A 356 -2.01 -14.11 -17.09
N GLN A 357 -1.41 -13.19 -16.34
CA GLN A 357 -1.75 -11.77 -16.39
C GLN A 357 -1.33 -11.14 -17.73
N SER A 358 -0.15 -11.50 -18.26
CA SER A 358 0.28 -11.01 -19.58
C SER A 358 -0.67 -11.44 -20.69
N ASN A 359 -1.14 -12.69 -20.67
CA ASN A 359 -2.13 -13.19 -21.60
C ASN A 359 -3.43 -12.39 -21.49
N ALA A 360 -3.91 -12.11 -20.28
CA ALA A 360 -5.11 -11.30 -20.07
C ALA A 360 -4.99 -9.88 -20.66
N ILE A 361 -3.85 -9.22 -20.47
CA ILE A 361 -3.57 -7.90 -21.06
C ILE A 361 -3.50 -8.00 -22.60
N MET A 362 -2.77 -8.99 -23.12
CA MET A 362 -2.67 -9.22 -24.57
C MET A 362 -4.03 -9.52 -25.20
N ARG A 363 -4.93 -10.28 -24.55
CA ARG A 363 -6.30 -10.51 -25.05
C ARG A 363 -7.05 -9.20 -25.28
N LYS A 364 -6.96 -8.25 -24.33
CA LYS A 364 -7.60 -6.91 -24.46
C LYS A 364 -6.98 -6.10 -25.61
N PHE A 365 -5.66 -6.10 -25.75
CA PHE A 365 -4.97 -5.40 -26.84
C PHE A 365 -5.28 -5.99 -28.22
N LEU A 366 -5.29 -7.32 -28.34
CA LEU A 366 -5.64 -8.02 -29.58
C LEU A 366 -7.09 -7.75 -29.99
N ALA A 367 -8.03 -7.76 -29.05
CA ALA A 367 -9.42 -7.40 -29.32
C ALA A 367 -9.58 -5.96 -29.82
N SER A 368 -8.68 -5.07 -29.38
CA SER A 368 -8.62 -3.67 -29.79
C SER A 368 -7.71 -3.42 -31.01
N LYS A 369 -7.18 -4.48 -31.65
CA LYS A 369 -6.21 -4.42 -32.77
C LYS A 369 -4.92 -3.64 -32.47
N LYS A 370 -4.55 -3.50 -31.19
CA LYS A 370 -3.30 -2.84 -30.76
C LYS A 370 -2.14 -3.85 -30.79
N HIS A 371 -1.74 -4.27 -31.99
CA HIS A 371 -0.74 -5.31 -32.17
C HIS A 371 0.63 -4.91 -31.58
N GLU A 372 1.07 -3.66 -31.77
CA GLU A 372 2.33 -3.17 -31.19
C GLU A 372 2.33 -3.26 -29.66
N ALA A 373 1.25 -2.85 -28.99
CA ALA A 373 1.12 -2.94 -27.54
C ALA A 373 1.14 -4.40 -27.06
N ALA A 374 0.46 -5.32 -27.77
CA ALA A 374 0.52 -6.75 -27.46
C ALA A 374 1.94 -7.33 -27.62
N THR A 375 2.68 -6.91 -28.67
CA THR A 375 4.08 -7.29 -28.87
C THR A 375 4.99 -6.73 -27.77
N GLU A 376 4.78 -5.49 -27.32
CA GLU A 376 5.55 -4.93 -26.20
C GLU A 376 5.33 -5.74 -24.89
N VAL A 377 4.10 -6.18 -24.59
CA VAL A 377 3.84 -7.09 -23.46
C VAL A 377 4.53 -8.44 -23.67
N PHE A 378 4.42 -9.00 -24.87
CA PHE A 378 5.00 -10.30 -25.20
C PHE A 378 6.52 -10.32 -24.98
N ILE A 379 7.23 -9.27 -25.40
CA ILE A 379 8.69 -9.16 -25.26
C ILE A 379 9.14 -9.03 -23.81
N LYS A 380 8.30 -8.45 -22.92
CA LYS A 380 8.63 -8.38 -21.49
C LYS A 380 8.71 -9.76 -20.86
N ILE A 381 7.92 -10.73 -21.31
CA ILE A 381 7.96 -12.09 -20.79
C ILE A 381 9.28 -12.76 -21.25
N PRO A 382 10.15 -13.19 -20.32
CA PRO A 382 11.42 -13.81 -20.70
C PRO A 382 11.20 -15.10 -21.52
N GLN A 383 12.07 -15.36 -22.50
CA GLN A 383 11.88 -16.48 -23.42
C GLN A 383 11.98 -17.86 -22.74
N ASP A 384 12.68 -17.93 -21.61
CA ASP A 384 12.82 -19.11 -20.77
C ASP A 384 11.62 -19.35 -19.84
N SER A 385 10.62 -18.46 -19.82
CA SER A 385 9.51 -18.51 -18.86
C SER A 385 8.75 -19.84 -18.86
N ILE A 386 8.52 -20.43 -20.03
CA ILE A 386 7.85 -21.73 -20.12
C ILE A 386 8.72 -22.81 -19.45
N ALA A 387 10.02 -22.85 -19.76
CA ALA A 387 10.95 -23.82 -19.17
C ALA A 387 11.05 -23.62 -17.65
N GLU A 388 11.09 -22.37 -17.20
CA GLU A 388 11.14 -22.02 -15.79
C GLU A 388 9.88 -22.46 -15.02
N ILE A 389 8.69 -22.31 -15.60
CA ILE A 389 7.44 -22.80 -14.99
C ILE A 389 7.49 -24.34 -14.80
N TYR A 390 7.98 -25.08 -15.80
CA TYR A 390 8.15 -26.53 -15.67
C TYR A 390 9.20 -26.89 -14.62
N ASN A 391 10.36 -26.23 -14.62
CA ASN A 391 11.43 -26.47 -13.64
C ASN A 391 10.93 -26.27 -12.21
N GLN A 392 10.21 -25.17 -11.95
CA GLN A 392 9.67 -24.86 -10.63
C GLN A 392 8.62 -25.87 -10.17
N TRP A 393 7.82 -26.40 -11.08
CA TRP A 393 6.85 -27.45 -10.78
C TRP A 393 7.55 -28.78 -10.45
N GLU A 394 8.58 -29.14 -11.20
CA GLU A 394 9.39 -30.34 -10.94
C GLU A 394 10.16 -30.24 -9.62
N GLU A 395 10.71 -29.07 -9.28
CA GLU A 395 11.42 -28.81 -8.03
C GLU A 395 10.54 -28.98 -6.78
N GLN A 396 9.22 -28.77 -6.91
CA GLN A 396 8.27 -29.02 -5.83
C GLN A 396 8.02 -30.52 -5.58
N GLY A 397 8.65 -31.41 -6.36
CA GLY A 397 8.56 -32.86 -6.19
C GLY A 397 7.21 -33.44 -6.61
N MET A 398 6.48 -32.73 -7.47
CA MET A 398 5.15 -33.13 -7.93
C MET A 398 5.26 -34.07 -9.14
N GLU A 399 4.81 -35.33 -9.00
CA GLU A 399 4.69 -36.28 -10.14
C GLU A 399 3.44 -36.02 -11.01
N SER A 400 2.56 -35.10 -10.59
CA SER A 400 1.35 -34.74 -11.32
C SER A 400 1.64 -33.78 -12.48
N PRO A 401 0.83 -33.81 -13.56
CA PRO A 401 0.92 -32.79 -14.61
C PRO A 401 0.70 -31.39 -14.04
N LEU A 402 1.15 -30.37 -14.77
CA LEU A 402 0.91 -28.97 -14.42
C LEU A 402 -0.58 -28.70 -14.15
N PRO A 403 -0.89 -27.74 -13.25
CA PRO A 403 -2.24 -27.24 -13.07
C PRO A 403 -2.86 -26.85 -14.42
N ALA A 404 -4.15 -27.15 -14.60
CA ALA A 404 -4.84 -26.90 -15.86
C ALA A 404 -4.80 -25.42 -16.27
N GLU A 405 -4.83 -24.50 -15.31
CA GLU A 405 -4.69 -23.06 -15.51
C GLU A 405 -3.35 -22.67 -16.15
N ASP A 406 -2.25 -23.25 -15.65
CA ASP A 406 -0.91 -22.91 -16.10
C ASP A 406 -0.64 -23.53 -17.48
N ASP A 407 -1.10 -24.78 -17.70
CA ASP A 407 -1.01 -25.47 -18.99
C ASP A 407 -1.82 -24.73 -20.08
N ASN A 408 -3.06 -24.33 -19.76
CA ASN A 408 -3.88 -23.51 -20.65
C ASN A 408 -3.25 -22.12 -20.88
N ALA A 409 -2.63 -21.49 -19.88
CA ALA A 409 -1.94 -20.22 -20.04
C ALA A 409 -0.69 -20.33 -20.94
N ILE A 410 0.09 -21.41 -20.82
CA ILE A 410 1.21 -21.69 -21.72
C ILE A 410 0.71 -21.84 -23.15
N ARG A 411 -0.35 -22.65 -23.36
CA ARG A 411 -0.95 -22.84 -24.67
C ARG A 411 -1.47 -21.53 -25.26
N GLU A 412 -2.16 -20.73 -24.46
CA GLU A 412 -2.67 -19.43 -24.86
C GLU A 412 -1.54 -18.49 -25.27
N HIS A 413 -0.45 -18.45 -24.51
CA HIS A 413 0.73 -17.65 -24.84
C HIS A 413 1.34 -18.05 -26.20
N LEU A 414 1.40 -19.35 -26.48
CA LEU A 414 1.85 -19.87 -27.79
C LEU A 414 0.89 -19.52 -28.93
N CYS A 415 -0.43 -19.51 -28.66
CA CYS A 415 -1.43 -19.04 -29.62
C CYS A 415 -1.22 -17.56 -29.95
N ILE A 416 -1.02 -16.72 -28.94
CA ILE A 416 -0.76 -15.29 -29.11
C ILE A 416 0.53 -15.07 -29.89
N ARG A 417 1.61 -15.79 -29.55
CA ARG A 417 2.87 -15.74 -30.31
C ARG A 417 2.65 -16.03 -31.79
N ALA A 418 1.97 -17.13 -32.12
CA ALA A 418 1.70 -17.51 -33.51
C ALA A 418 0.91 -16.43 -34.27
N TYR A 419 -0.04 -15.77 -33.59
CA TYR A 419 -0.82 -14.68 -34.18
C TYR A 419 0.01 -13.41 -34.42
N LEU A 420 0.85 -13.03 -33.47
CA LEU A 420 1.75 -11.87 -33.60
C LEU A 420 2.78 -12.09 -34.71
N GLU A 421 3.41 -13.27 -34.77
CA GLU A 421 4.35 -13.64 -35.84
C GLU A 421 3.67 -13.59 -37.23
N ALA A 422 2.42 -14.05 -37.35
CA ALA A 422 1.68 -13.98 -38.61
C ALA A 422 1.38 -12.54 -39.05
N HIS A 423 1.08 -11.65 -38.11
CA HIS A 423 0.87 -10.22 -38.40
C HIS A 423 2.16 -9.50 -38.77
N GLU A 424 3.26 -9.77 -38.07
CA GLU A 424 4.56 -9.20 -38.37
C GLU A 424 5.04 -9.61 -39.77
N ALA A 425 4.96 -10.91 -40.09
CA ALA A 425 5.30 -11.43 -41.42
C ALA A 425 4.41 -10.82 -42.51
N PHE A 426 3.11 -10.61 -42.24
CA PHE A 426 2.21 -9.93 -43.18
C PHE A 426 2.59 -8.47 -43.40
N ASN A 427 2.93 -7.73 -42.34
CA ASN A 427 3.32 -6.33 -42.44
C ASN A 427 4.62 -6.16 -43.23
N GLU A 428 5.59 -7.05 -43.02
CA GLU A 428 6.83 -7.09 -43.81
C GLU A 428 6.54 -7.41 -45.28
N TRP A 429 5.75 -8.44 -45.55
CA TRP A 429 5.31 -8.80 -46.90
C TRP A 429 4.56 -7.65 -47.57
N PHE A 430 3.62 -7.01 -46.89
CA PHE A 430 2.78 -5.94 -47.42
C PHE A 430 3.62 -4.70 -47.74
N LYS A 431 4.56 -4.34 -46.87
CA LYS A 431 5.53 -3.25 -47.12
C LYS A 431 6.38 -3.54 -48.36
N HIS A 432 6.88 -4.77 -48.50
CA HIS A 432 7.68 -5.17 -49.65
C HIS A 432 6.85 -5.22 -50.95
N MET A 433 5.62 -5.71 -50.91
CA MET A 433 4.70 -5.78 -52.05
C MET A 433 4.42 -4.39 -52.62
N ASN A 434 4.21 -3.39 -51.75
CA ASN A 434 4.01 -2.01 -52.16
C ASN A 434 5.28 -1.28 -52.65
N SER A 435 6.45 -1.92 -52.57
CA SER A 435 7.73 -1.35 -53.03
C SER A 435 8.13 -1.79 -54.45
N VAL A 436 7.16 -2.23 -55.25
CA VAL A 436 7.38 -2.76 -56.61
C VAL A 436 8.21 -1.78 -57.48
N PRO A 437 9.27 -2.26 -58.16
CA PRO A 437 10.04 -1.43 -59.09
C PRO A 437 9.15 -0.82 -60.18
N GLN A 438 9.34 0.47 -60.47
CA GLN A 438 8.55 1.15 -61.50
C GLN A 438 9.10 0.86 -62.90
N LYS A 439 8.21 0.38 -63.79
CA LYS A 439 8.57 0.15 -65.20
C LYS A 439 8.97 1.47 -65.86
N PRO A 440 10.12 1.54 -66.56
CA PRO A 440 10.54 2.73 -67.29
C PRO A 440 9.46 3.18 -68.29
N SER A 441 9.15 4.48 -68.29
CA SER A 441 8.16 5.06 -69.20
C SER A 441 8.69 5.15 -70.63
N GLN A 442 7.89 4.67 -71.59
CA GLN A 442 8.21 4.77 -73.01
C GLN A 442 8.10 6.22 -73.47
N LEU A 443 9.17 6.74 -74.09
CA LEU A 443 9.21 8.08 -74.69
C LEU A 443 8.83 7.98 -76.18
N PRO A 444 7.68 8.52 -76.63
CA PRO A 444 7.16 8.33 -77.99
C PRO A 444 8.04 8.91 -79.12
N GLN A 445 8.97 9.82 -78.79
CA GLN A 445 9.87 10.49 -79.74
C GLN A 445 11.30 10.61 -79.16
N ALA A 446 11.90 9.50 -78.72
CA ALA A 446 13.24 9.48 -78.14
C ALA A 446 14.36 9.60 -79.19
N SER A 447 15.35 10.46 -78.91
CA SER A 447 16.65 10.52 -79.61
C SER A 447 17.45 9.23 -79.41
N PHE A 448 18.49 8.99 -80.23
CA PHE A 448 19.33 7.79 -80.14
C PHE A 448 19.94 7.60 -78.74
N THR A 449 20.43 8.68 -78.12
CA THR A 449 20.99 8.67 -76.76
C THR A 449 19.93 8.29 -75.72
N GLU A 450 18.69 8.76 -75.88
CA GLU A 450 17.58 8.44 -74.98
C GLU A 450 17.09 7.00 -75.15
N LYS A 451 17.20 6.42 -76.36
CA LYS A 451 16.92 4.99 -76.59
C LYS A 451 17.92 4.09 -75.87
N VAL A 452 19.22 4.39 -75.98
CA VAL A 452 20.26 3.63 -75.25
C VAL A 452 20.09 3.79 -73.74
N ALA A 453 19.77 4.99 -73.25
CA ALA A 453 19.48 5.22 -71.84
C ALA A 453 18.21 4.49 -71.37
N HIS A 454 17.17 4.38 -72.22
CA HIS A 454 15.98 3.59 -71.95
C HIS A 454 16.30 2.09 -71.88
N GLU A 455 17.06 1.55 -72.82
CA GLU A 455 17.50 0.14 -72.80
C GLU A 455 18.31 -0.21 -71.53
N LEU A 456 19.19 0.70 -71.08
CA LEU A 456 19.92 0.52 -69.82
C LEU A 456 18.99 0.57 -68.60
N LYS A 457 17.99 1.47 -68.59
CA LYS A 457 16.97 1.55 -67.54
C LYS A 457 16.07 0.31 -67.52
N GLU A 458 15.75 -0.23 -68.69
CA GLU A 458 14.93 -1.43 -68.86
C GLU A 458 15.67 -2.67 -68.35
N LYS A 459 16.94 -2.85 -68.72
CA LYS A 459 17.80 -3.91 -68.14
C LYS A 459 17.96 -3.77 -66.63
N LYS A 460 18.13 -2.55 -66.12
CA LYS A 460 18.20 -2.31 -64.67
C LYS A 460 16.88 -2.69 -64.00
N TYR A 461 15.75 -2.28 -64.57
CA TYR A 461 14.41 -2.64 -64.09
C TYR A 461 14.22 -4.17 -64.05
N GLU A 462 14.64 -4.91 -65.08
CA GLU A 462 14.53 -6.37 -65.10
C GLU A 462 15.29 -7.03 -63.94
N VAL A 463 16.50 -6.55 -63.63
CA VAL A 463 17.30 -7.03 -62.48
C VAL A 463 16.62 -6.69 -61.16
N ASP A 464 16.25 -5.42 -60.97
CA ASP A 464 15.61 -4.94 -59.74
C ASP A 464 14.27 -5.66 -59.50
N TYR A 465 13.49 -5.89 -60.56
CA TYR A 465 12.23 -6.66 -60.51
C TYR A 465 12.47 -8.13 -60.17
N GLY A 466 13.51 -8.76 -60.73
CA GLY A 466 13.88 -10.13 -60.39
C GLY A 466 14.24 -10.30 -58.91
N ILE A 467 15.01 -9.37 -58.35
CA ILE A 467 15.36 -9.36 -56.92
C ILE A 467 14.11 -9.14 -56.06
N TRP A 468 13.29 -8.15 -56.41
CA TRP A 468 12.04 -7.87 -55.71
C TRP A 468 11.11 -9.08 -55.71
N LYS A 469 10.94 -9.75 -56.86
CA LYS A 469 10.09 -10.94 -57.00
C LYS A 469 10.63 -12.12 -56.20
N GLY A 470 11.94 -12.38 -56.24
CA GLY A 470 12.55 -13.44 -55.45
C GLY A 470 12.37 -13.24 -53.94
N LEU A 471 12.54 -12.01 -53.44
CA LEU A 471 12.28 -11.70 -52.03
C LEU A 471 10.78 -11.77 -51.71
N LEU A 472 9.91 -11.32 -52.61
CA LEU A 472 8.46 -11.43 -52.46
C LEU A 472 8.02 -12.89 -52.33
N ASP A 473 8.59 -13.80 -53.12
CA ASP A 473 8.25 -15.22 -53.07
C ASP A 473 8.68 -15.86 -51.73
N ALA A 474 9.85 -15.47 -51.21
CA ALA A 474 10.30 -15.90 -49.88
C ALA A 474 9.40 -15.39 -48.75
N LEU A 475 9.09 -14.09 -48.74
CA LEU A 475 8.17 -13.48 -47.77
C LEU A 475 6.75 -14.06 -47.89
N THR A 476 6.31 -14.40 -49.11
CA THR A 476 5.02 -15.04 -49.36
C THR A 476 4.98 -16.45 -48.75
N ALA A 477 6.05 -17.23 -48.89
CA ALA A 477 6.12 -18.55 -48.28
C ALA A 477 6.08 -18.48 -46.75
N ASP A 478 6.83 -17.55 -46.15
CA ASP A 478 6.89 -17.34 -44.71
C ASP A 478 5.53 -16.89 -44.13
N VAL A 479 4.93 -15.81 -44.68
CA VAL A 479 3.63 -15.32 -44.18
C VAL A 479 2.54 -16.38 -44.32
N LYS A 480 2.54 -17.18 -45.39
CA LYS A 480 1.60 -18.30 -45.56
C LYS A 480 1.77 -19.34 -44.47
N GLU A 481 3.00 -19.77 -44.20
CA GLU A 481 3.30 -20.73 -43.14
C GLU A 481 2.78 -20.23 -41.79
N LYS A 482 3.08 -18.98 -41.44
CA LYS A 482 2.62 -18.37 -40.18
C LYS A 482 1.10 -18.26 -40.10
N MET A 483 0.42 -17.85 -41.18
CA MET A 483 -1.04 -17.78 -41.23
C MET A 483 -1.69 -19.16 -41.11
N TYR A 484 -1.14 -20.18 -41.76
CA TYR A 484 -1.63 -21.56 -41.62
C TYR A 484 -1.39 -22.09 -40.21
N ASN A 485 -0.26 -21.78 -39.56
CA ASN A 485 -0.01 -22.18 -38.17
C ASN A 485 -1.08 -21.66 -37.21
N VAL A 486 -1.67 -20.49 -37.48
CA VAL A 486 -2.79 -19.95 -36.70
C VAL A 486 -4.12 -20.61 -37.09
N LEU A 487 -4.44 -20.67 -38.38
CA LEU A 487 -5.73 -21.22 -38.86
C LEU A 487 -5.86 -22.74 -38.57
N LEU A 488 -4.74 -23.44 -38.58
CA LEU A 488 -4.61 -24.89 -38.36
C LEU A 488 -3.86 -25.21 -37.07
N PHE A 489 -3.97 -24.34 -36.07
CA PHE A 489 -3.27 -24.51 -34.80
C PHE A 489 -3.55 -25.89 -34.20
N ILE A 490 -2.49 -26.57 -33.76
CA ILE A 490 -2.52 -27.97 -33.35
C ILE A 490 -3.42 -28.21 -32.12
N ASP A 491 -3.93 -29.43 -31.97
CA ASP A 491 -4.63 -29.93 -30.79
C ASP A 491 -5.81 -29.05 -30.32
N GLY A 492 -6.86 -28.94 -31.15
CA GLY A 492 -8.12 -28.27 -30.79
C GLY A 492 -8.34 -26.88 -31.41
N GLY A 493 -7.28 -26.26 -31.94
CA GLY A 493 -7.35 -24.96 -32.63
C GLY A 493 -6.89 -23.77 -31.79
N TRP A 494 -6.80 -22.61 -32.46
CA TRP A 494 -6.22 -21.38 -31.90
C TRP A 494 -7.10 -20.75 -30.82
N MET A 495 -6.55 -20.39 -29.66
CA MET A 495 -7.33 -19.86 -28.52
C MET A 495 -8.48 -20.80 -28.10
N VAL A 496 -8.17 -22.10 -28.00
CA VAL A 496 -9.07 -23.13 -27.45
C VAL A 496 -8.29 -23.89 -26.38
N ASP A 497 -8.85 -23.98 -25.18
CA ASP A 497 -8.26 -24.74 -24.08
C ASP A 497 -8.32 -26.24 -24.36
N VAL A 498 -7.30 -26.96 -23.92
CA VAL A 498 -7.21 -28.43 -24.04
C VAL A 498 -7.55 -29.09 -22.71
N ARG A 499 -7.23 -28.43 -21.60
CA ARG A 499 -7.51 -28.88 -20.24
C ARG A 499 -8.84 -28.29 -19.78
N GLU A 500 -9.81 -29.14 -19.54
CA GLU A 500 -11.17 -28.77 -19.09
C GLU A 500 -11.31 -28.78 -17.56
N ASP A 501 -10.28 -29.22 -16.82
CA ASP A 501 -10.25 -29.35 -15.37
C ASP A 501 -9.81 -28.06 -14.62
N ALA A 502 -9.69 -26.94 -15.33
CA ALA A 502 -9.41 -25.63 -14.75
C ALA A 502 -10.64 -25.03 -14.04
N GLU A 503 -10.41 -24.06 -13.14
CA GLU A 503 -11.51 -23.27 -12.56
C GLU A 503 -12.27 -22.50 -13.66
N ASP A 504 -13.58 -22.34 -13.46
CA ASP A 504 -14.45 -21.68 -14.42
C ASP A 504 -14.22 -20.15 -14.42
N ASP A 505 -13.55 -19.67 -15.46
CA ASP A 505 -13.40 -18.24 -15.75
C ASP A 505 -14.26 -17.85 -16.97
N PRO A 506 -15.52 -17.42 -16.75
CA PRO A 506 -16.44 -17.14 -17.85
C PRO A 506 -15.99 -15.92 -18.68
N GLU A 507 -15.27 -14.98 -18.06
CA GLU A 507 -14.77 -13.78 -18.74
C GLU A 507 -13.65 -14.17 -19.71
N ARG A 508 -12.65 -14.93 -19.25
CA ARG A 508 -11.58 -15.45 -20.12
C ARG A 508 -12.15 -16.29 -21.26
N CYS A 509 -13.06 -17.23 -20.97
CA CYS A 509 -13.68 -18.07 -21.98
C CYS A 509 -14.41 -17.25 -23.05
N HIS A 510 -15.18 -16.24 -22.63
CA HIS A 510 -15.85 -15.32 -23.54
C HIS A 510 -14.85 -14.53 -24.41
N GLN A 511 -13.80 -13.98 -23.81
CA GLN A 511 -12.75 -13.25 -24.52
C GLN A 511 -12.06 -14.11 -25.59
N MET A 512 -11.76 -15.38 -25.28
CA MET A 512 -11.15 -16.31 -26.25
C MET A 512 -12.07 -16.60 -27.44
N ILE A 513 -13.36 -16.82 -27.20
CA ILE A 513 -14.36 -17.00 -28.26
C ILE A 513 -14.48 -15.74 -29.12
N MET A 514 -14.47 -14.56 -28.49
CA MET A 514 -14.55 -13.28 -29.20
C MET A 514 -13.30 -13.03 -30.05
N LEU A 515 -12.11 -13.28 -29.51
CA LEU A 515 -10.86 -13.17 -30.27
C LEU A 515 -10.87 -14.09 -31.49
N ARG A 516 -11.36 -15.33 -31.38
CA ARG A 516 -11.51 -16.23 -32.53
C ARG A 516 -12.38 -15.62 -33.62
N LYS A 517 -13.53 -15.03 -33.24
CA LYS A 517 -14.46 -14.37 -34.18
C LYS A 517 -13.87 -13.09 -34.81
N LEU A 518 -12.98 -12.39 -34.11
CA LEU A 518 -12.36 -11.16 -34.63
C LEU A 518 -11.13 -11.46 -35.49
N CYS A 519 -10.28 -12.38 -35.06
CA CYS A 519 -8.94 -12.59 -35.62
C CYS A 519 -8.92 -13.60 -36.78
N LEU A 520 -9.66 -14.71 -36.68
CA LEU A 520 -9.58 -15.78 -37.68
C LEU A 520 -10.19 -15.37 -39.04
N PRO A 521 -11.35 -14.69 -39.11
CA PRO A 521 -11.85 -14.17 -40.37
C PRO A 521 -10.90 -13.17 -41.01
N VAL A 522 -10.34 -12.24 -40.22
CA VAL A 522 -9.37 -11.26 -40.69
C VAL A 522 -8.13 -11.95 -41.27
N LEU A 523 -7.51 -12.88 -40.54
CA LEU A 523 -6.36 -13.63 -41.04
C LEU A 523 -6.67 -14.39 -42.32
N CYS A 524 -7.86 -14.99 -42.44
CA CYS A 524 -8.27 -15.65 -43.67
C CYS A 524 -8.37 -14.67 -44.84
N PHE A 525 -8.90 -13.45 -44.63
CA PHE A 525 -8.94 -12.43 -45.68
C PHE A 525 -7.56 -11.89 -46.04
N LEU A 526 -6.65 -11.79 -45.07
CA LEU A 526 -5.25 -11.42 -45.33
C LEU A 526 -4.54 -12.53 -46.13
N LEU A 527 -4.73 -13.80 -45.78
CA LEU A 527 -4.18 -14.93 -46.51
C LEU A 527 -4.69 -14.96 -47.96
N HIS A 528 -5.99 -14.75 -48.17
CA HIS A 528 -6.55 -14.59 -49.51
C HIS A 528 -5.87 -13.43 -50.27
N THR A 529 -5.65 -12.29 -49.61
CA THR A 529 -4.99 -11.13 -50.24
C THR A 529 -3.57 -11.47 -50.67
N VAL A 530 -2.81 -12.21 -49.86
CA VAL A 530 -1.47 -12.70 -50.18
C VAL A 530 -1.51 -13.64 -51.39
N LEU A 531 -2.37 -14.66 -51.36
CA LEU A 531 -2.47 -15.66 -52.42
C LEU A 531 -2.93 -15.05 -53.75
N TYR A 532 -3.95 -14.18 -53.70
CA TYR A 532 -4.47 -13.49 -54.89
C TYR A 532 -3.44 -12.55 -55.51
N SER A 533 -2.76 -11.74 -54.69
CA SER A 533 -1.79 -10.74 -55.15
C SER A 533 -0.51 -11.39 -55.72
N THR A 534 -0.20 -12.62 -55.32
CA THR A 534 0.96 -13.38 -55.81
C THR A 534 0.63 -14.36 -56.93
N GLY A 535 -0.63 -14.39 -57.37
CA GLY A 535 -1.09 -15.22 -58.49
C GLY A 535 -1.34 -16.70 -58.14
N GLN A 536 -1.39 -17.05 -56.86
CA GLN A 536 -1.59 -18.42 -56.36
C GLN A 536 -3.08 -18.78 -56.27
N TYR A 537 -3.83 -18.54 -57.35
CA TYR A 537 -5.30 -18.61 -57.38
C TYR A 537 -5.86 -20.01 -57.07
N GLN A 538 -5.18 -21.07 -57.49
CA GLN A 538 -5.62 -22.44 -57.20
C GLN A 538 -5.55 -22.76 -55.70
N GLU A 539 -4.52 -22.28 -55.01
CA GLU A 539 -4.39 -22.46 -53.56
C GLU A 539 -5.37 -21.58 -52.80
N ASP A 540 -5.64 -20.37 -53.29
CA ASP A 540 -6.65 -19.47 -52.73
C ASP A 540 -8.03 -20.13 -52.68
N LEU A 541 -8.41 -20.89 -53.70
CA LEU A 541 -9.67 -21.63 -53.72
C LEU A 541 -9.73 -22.76 -52.68
N ARG A 542 -8.59 -23.33 -52.28
CA ARG A 542 -8.53 -24.34 -51.21
C ARG A 542 -8.80 -23.75 -49.83
N LEU A 543 -8.86 -22.42 -49.68
CA LEU A 543 -9.36 -21.80 -48.45
C LEU A 543 -10.82 -22.19 -48.17
N ALA A 544 -11.62 -22.47 -49.21
CA ALA A 544 -12.97 -22.99 -49.03
C ALA A 544 -12.96 -24.35 -48.31
N ASP A 545 -12.07 -25.25 -48.72
CA ASP A 545 -11.90 -26.58 -48.09
C ASP A 545 -11.41 -26.43 -46.64
N LEU A 546 -10.46 -25.53 -46.42
CA LEU A 546 -9.90 -25.22 -45.10
C LEU A 546 -11.00 -24.79 -44.12
N ILE A 547 -11.87 -23.88 -44.55
CA ILE A 547 -12.88 -23.25 -43.69
C ILE A 547 -14.07 -24.18 -43.47
N ALA A 548 -14.49 -24.89 -44.52
CA ALA A 548 -15.58 -25.86 -44.46
C ALA A 548 -15.18 -27.18 -43.77
N SER A 549 -13.89 -27.38 -43.47
CA SER A 549 -13.39 -28.60 -42.84
C SER A 549 -14.03 -28.86 -41.46
N ASP A 550 -14.60 -30.06 -41.29
CA ASP A 550 -15.11 -30.55 -40.01
C ASP A 550 -14.03 -30.74 -38.95
N ARG A 551 -12.76 -30.79 -39.36
CA ARG A 551 -11.62 -30.99 -38.44
C ARG A 551 -11.42 -29.78 -37.52
N HIS A 552 -11.50 -28.57 -38.07
CA HIS A 552 -11.25 -27.33 -37.33
C HIS A 552 -12.53 -26.49 -37.13
N LYS A 553 -13.61 -26.81 -37.86
CA LYS A 553 -14.92 -26.16 -37.80
C LYS A 553 -14.85 -24.63 -37.89
N LEU A 554 -13.93 -24.11 -38.70
CA LEU A 554 -13.70 -22.68 -38.83
C LEU A 554 -14.95 -21.95 -39.33
N TYR A 555 -15.77 -22.58 -40.19
CA TYR A 555 -17.04 -22.03 -40.68
C TYR A 555 -18.02 -21.62 -39.57
N MET A 556 -17.94 -22.18 -38.36
CA MET A 556 -18.78 -21.80 -37.21
C MET A 556 -18.39 -20.44 -36.59
N ILE A 557 -17.19 -19.97 -36.88
CA ILE A 557 -16.60 -18.75 -36.32
C ILE A 557 -16.99 -17.53 -37.18
N PHE A 558 -17.14 -17.73 -38.49
CA PHE A 558 -17.48 -16.67 -39.43
C PHE A 558 -18.98 -16.33 -39.37
N SER A 559 -19.29 -15.05 -39.49
CA SER A 559 -20.65 -14.59 -39.75
C SER A 559 -21.08 -14.94 -41.19
N LYS A 560 -22.40 -14.95 -41.43
CA LYS A 560 -22.94 -15.19 -42.78
C LYS A 560 -22.46 -14.15 -43.80
N GLU A 561 -22.30 -12.91 -43.37
CA GLU A 561 -21.81 -11.81 -44.23
C GLU A 561 -20.33 -12.01 -44.59
N GLU A 562 -19.49 -12.42 -43.64
CA GLU A 562 -18.09 -12.73 -43.90
C GLU A 562 -17.93 -13.93 -44.82
N LEU A 563 -18.73 -14.99 -44.65
CA LEU A 563 -18.72 -16.14 -45.58
C LEU A 563 -19.15 -15.72 -46.99
N GLN A 564 -20.17 -14.87 -47.13
CA GLN A 564 -20.58 -14.34 -48.44
C GLN A 564 -19.45 -13.50 -49.07
N LYS A 565 -18.80 -12.65 -48.29
CA LYS A 565 -17.66 -11.84 -48.73
C LYS A 565 -16.48 -12.71 -49.16
N LEU A 566 -16.19 -13.77 -48.43
CA LEU A 566 -15.16 -14.73 -48.79
C LEU A 566 -15.49 -15.42 -50.11
N LEU A 567 -16.71 -15.93 -50.29
CA LEU A 567 -17.10 -16.58 -51.55
C LEU A 567 -17.03 -15.61 -52.74
N GLN A 568 -17.35 -14.32 -52.55
CA GLN A 568 -17.15 -13.30 -53.57
C GLN A 568 -15.68 -13.12 -53.94
N LYS A 569 -14.80 -13.10 -52.93
CA LYS A 569 -13.35 -13.01 -53.12
C LYS A 569 -12.75 -14.23 -53.82
N LEU A 570 -13.17 -15.44 -53.45
CA LEU A 570 -12.77 -16.67 -54.11
C LEU A 570 -13.23 -16.71 -55.58
N ARG A 571 -14.41 -16.17 -55.87
CA ARG A 571 -14.89 -16.02 -57.26
C ARG A 571 -13.95 -15.12 -58.09
N GLU A 572 -13.37 -14.07 -57.52
CA GLU A 572 -12.39 -13.22 -58.24
C GLU A 572 -11.16 -14.04 -58.65
N SER A 573 -10.67 -14.93 -57.78
CA SER A 573 -9.59 -15.88 -58.09
C SER A 573 -9.97 -16.86 -59.20
N SER A 574 -11.19 -17.40 -59.18
CA SER A 574 -11.69 -18.25 -60.27
C SER A 574 -11.75 -17.53 -61.62
N LEU A 575 -12.08 -16.23 -61.65
CA LEU A 575 -12.09 -15.45 -62.89
C LEU A 575 -10.67 -15.31 -63.47
N MET A 576 -9.66 -15.09 -62.61
CA MET A 576 -8.26 -15.03 -63.06
C MET A 576 -7.77 -16.38 -63.62
N LEU A 577 -8.25 -17.51 -63.08
CA LEU A 577 -7.94 -18.84 -63.61
C LEU A 577 -8.60 -19.10 -64.97
N LEU A 578 -9.84 -18.65 -65.16
CA LEU A 578 -10.53 -18.72 -66.46
C LEU A 578 -9.81 -17.88 -67.52
N ASP A 579 -9.29 -16.69 -67.16
CA ASP A 579 -8.48 -15.86 -68.05
C ASP A 579 -7.15 -16.53 -68.45
N GLN A 580 -6.66 -17.47 -67.62
CA GLN A 580 -5.50 -18.32 -67.91
C GLN A 580 -5.84 -19.57 -68.74
N GLY A 581 -7.12 -19.78 -69.09
CA GLY A 581 -7.58 -20.95 -69.86
C GLY A 581 -7.75 -22.23 -69.04
N LEU A 582 -7.73 -22.14 -67.70
CA LEU A 582 -8.02 -23.25 -66.79
C LEU A 582 -9.50 -23.27 -66.42
N ASP A 583 -9.96 -24.34 -65.78
CA ASP A 583 -11.30 -24.38 -65.19
C ASP A 583 -11.42 -23.45 -63.95
N PRO A 584 -12.62 -23.23 -63.39
CA PRO A 584 -12.81 -22.34 -62.23
C PRO A 584 -12.03 -22.74 -60.97
N LEU A 585 -11.47 -23.95 -60.90
CA LEU A 585 -10.68 -24.49 -59.79
C LEU A 585 -9.18 -24.63 -60.13
N GLY A 586 -8.77 -24.19 -61.32
CA GLY A 586 -7.38 -24.21 -61.78
C GLY A 586 -6.90 -25.56 -62.32
N TYR A 587 -7.82 -26.45 -62.70
CA TYR A 587 -7.49 -27.68 -63.42
C TYR A 587 -7.53 -27.46 -64.93
N GLU A 588 -6.71 -28.23 -65.66
CA GLU A 588 -6.69 -28.23 -67.12
C GLU A 588 -8.05 -28.65 -67.68
N ILE A 589 -8.60 -27.84 -68.59
CA ILE A 589 -9.89 -28.14 -69.24
C ILE A 589 -9.68 -29.31 -70.19
N GLN A 590 -10.21 -30.48 -69.84
CA GLN A 590 -10.21 -31.63 -70.73
C GLN A 590 -11.13 -31.34 -71.93
N SER A 591 -10.52 -31.28 -73.11
CA SER A 591 -11.15 -31.03 -74.42
C SER A 591 -12.12 -32.13 -74.85
#